data_AF-A0A1Y1Z299-F1
#
_entry.id   AF-A0A1Y1Z299-F1
#
_cell.length_a   1.000
_cell.length_b   1.000
_cell.length_c   1.000
_cell.angle_alpha   90.00
_cell.angle_beta   90.00
_cell.angle_gamma   90.00
#
_symmetry.space_group_name_H-M   'P 1'
#
loop_
_entity.id
_entity.type
_entity.pdbx_description
1 polymer ?
#
loop_
_entity_poly.entity_id
_entity_poly.type
_entity_poly.pdbx_seq_one_letter_code
_entity_poly.pdbx_strand_id
1 'polypeptide(L)'
;METFLEEALKTALSSHPLKLYISTQEWSDTEPLYNDPSVEAKCKKRRQLIFVSQVLDPTEESTEDKKPTPTTPSQEVYILGLSVLEYETARGAEEDAKVIKTIYIDKLDSSGYGAFPARGSVAVNGRMSVARALIHGYLRYCANEYLRTNEEIFLHVFARSQPQYLFAESAKNPKKNILNDQELIQWWKRSLHSLSTSDLDTTQVQGYWYVPGADDMSLKASTATEDKTSFSWKWGWPYNNKDKALHVIPQFPDDAKSRLSAKDHMENVSVWEFFELLSISEECGSGRRAGFFVLHMSSGKSSSGPEVTKEPMDQEQFHEVEEQLYYLDFSCLDECVQSTRKLNDLLIKAQALHVDIVPNKIEPLPEQSSSKRKTSLDESPNVNVLSSSLVRKKPKVNVLGGSLIRKKPKTD
;
A
#
# COMPACT_ATOMS: atom_id res chain seq x y z
N MET A 1 -11.36 -8.26 -13.65
CA MET A 1 -10.99 -7.31 -12.58
C MET A 1 -12.09 -7.20 -11.52
N GLU A 2 -13.27 -6.70 -11.89
CA GLU A 2 -14.44 -6.50 -11.00
C GLU A 2 -14.64 -7.58 -9.94
N THR A 3 -14.86 -8.83 -10.35
CA THR A 3 -15.17 -9.96 -9.45
C THR A 3 -14.10 -10.15 -8.37
N PHE A 4 -12.81 -10.05 -8.73
CA PHE A 4 -11.71 -10.21 -7.78
C PHE A 4 -11.66 -9.06 -6.77
N LEU A 5 -11.94 -7.83 -7.20
CA LEU A 5 -12.00 -6.66 -6.32
C LEU A 5 -13.21 -6.75 -5.40
N GLU A 6 -14.37 -7.11 -5.94
CA GLU A 6 -15.61 -7.28 -5.19
C GLU A 6 -15.46 -8.35 -4.09
N GLU A 7 -14.95 -9.53 -4.44
CA GLU A 7 -14.69 -10.61 -3.48
C GLU A 7 -13.76 -10.15 -2.36
N ALA A 8 -12.65 -9.50 -2.71
CA ALA A 8 -11.69 -9.02 -1.72
C ALA A 8 -12.32 -7.95 -0.81
N LEU A 9 -13.05 -6.99 -1.37
CA LEU A 9 -13.70 -5.90 -0.63
C LEU A 9 -14.86 -6.40 0.24
N LYS A 10 -15.60 -7.46 -0.16
CA LYS A 10 -16.59 -8.13 0.70
C LYS A 10 -15.98 -8.68 1.99
N THR A 11 -14.72 -9.11 1.95
CA THR A 11 -13.99 -9.62 3.13
C THR A 11 -13.21 -8.54 3.88
N ALA A 12 -13.20 -7.30 3.38
CA ALA A 12 -12.46 -6.21 4.00
C ALA A 12 -13.06 -5.83 5.36
N LEU A 13 -12.23 -5.14 6.14
CA LEU A 13 -12.63 -4.55 7.41
C LEU A 13 -13.45 -3.27 7.18
N SER A 14 -14.72 -3.42 6.81
CA SER A 14 -15.71 -2.35 6.73
C SER A 14 -17.04 -2.83 7.30
N SER A 15 -17.72 -1.97 8.07
CA SER A 15 -19.09 -2.20 8.54
C SER A 15 -20.15 -1.55 7.66
N HIS A 16 -19.76 -0.63 6.78
CA HIS A 16 -20.66 0.14 5.93
C HIS A 16 -20.58 -0.33 4.46
N PRO A 17 -21.67 -0.16 3.68
CA PRO A 17 -21.67 -0.41 2.25
C PRO A 17 -20.57 0.38 1.54
N LEU A 18 -19.88 -0.29 0.63
CA LEU A 18 -18.86 0.29 -0.23
C LEU A 18 -19.42 0.37 -1.66
N LYS A 19 -18.94 1.33 -2.45
CA LYS A 19 -19.09 1.30 -3.90
C LYS A 19 -17.73 1.28 -4.55
N LEU A 20 -17.60 0.48 -5.59
CA LEU A 20 -16.37 0.31 -6.37
C LEU A 20 -16.60 0.90 -7.75
N TYR A 21 -15.71 1.79 -8.18
CA TYR A 21 -15.68 2.38 -9.51
C TYR A 21 -14.39 1.97 -10.22
N ILE A 22 -14.49 1.47 -11.44
CA ILE A 22 -13.34 1.05 -12.26
C ILE A 22 -13.44 1.76 -13.61
N SER A 23 -12.40 2.52 -13.94
CA SER A 23 -12.19 3.13 -15.23
C SER A 23 -10.91 2.60 -15.86
N THR A 24 -11.02 2.13 -17.10
CA THR A 24 -9.92 1.53 -17.86
C THR A 24 -9.68 2.34 -19.12
N GLN A 25 -8.45 2.83 -19.31
CA GLN A 25 -8.04 3.46 -20.56
C GLN A 25 -7.83 2.41 -21.66
N GLU A 26 -8.06 2.80 -22.92
CA GLU A 26 -7.59 2.05 -24.08
C GLU A 26 -6.07 1.89 -24.11
N TRP A 27 -5.61 0.79 -24.72
CA TRP A 27 -4.20 0.60 -25.01
C TRP A 27 -3.74 1.63 -26.03
N SER A 28 -2.66 2.34 -25.72
CA SER A 28 -2.02 3.30 -26.61
C SER A 28 -0.53 3.00 -26.72
N ASP A 29 0.06 3.32 -27.86
CA ASP A 29 1.50 3.24 -28.04
C ASP A 29 2.21 4.25 -27.11
N THR A 30 3.40 3.89 -26.64
CA THR A 30 4.19 4.73 -25.74
C THR A 30 5.67 4.51 -25.99
N GLU A 31 6.48 5.44 -25.49
CA GLU A 31 7.93 5.27 -25.41
C GLU A 31 8.33 3.94 -24.74
N PRO A 32 9.42 3.31 -25.20
CA PRO A 32 9.91 2.07 -24.63
C PRO A 32 10.12 2.15 -23.12
N LEU A 33 9.63 1.15 -22.40
CA LEU A 33 9.83 1.05 -20.95
C LEU A 33 11.29 0.84 -20.56
N TYR A 34 12.11 0.36 -21.51
CA TYR A 34 13.52 0.07 -21.34
C TYR A 34 14.30 0.71 -22.47
N ASN A 35 15.47 1.26 -22.17
CA ASN A 35 16.32 1.91 -23.15
C ASN A 35 17.47 0.97 -23.54
N ASP A 36 17.13 -0.06 -24.31
CA ASP A 36 18.11 -0.96 -24.94
C ASP A 36 18.12 -0.68 -26.46
N PRO A 37 19.15 -0.01 -26.99
CA PRO A 37 19.22 0.32 -28.41
C PRO A 37 19.38 -0.91 -29.31
N SER A 38 19.70 -2.09 -28.75
CA SER A 38 19.82 -3.33 -29.52
C SER A 38 18.49 -4.03 -29.79
N VAL A 39 17.40 -3.56 -29.17
CA VAL A 39 16.06 -4.16 -29.31
C VAL A 39 15.05 -3.07 -29.66
N GLU A 40 14.45 -3.16 -30.85
CA GLU A 40 13.30 -2.32 -31.19
C GLU A 40 12.09 -2.80 -30.37
N ALA A 41 11.84 -2.15 -29.24
CA ALA A 41 10.77 -2.53 -28.32
C ALA A 41 9.51 -1.72 -28.61
N LYS A 42 8.54 -2.33 -29.31
CA LYS A 42 7.17 -1.81 -29.37
C LYS A 42 6.57 -1.91 -27.96
N CYS A 43 6.18 -0.78 -27.40
CA CYS A 43 5.62 -0.70 -26.06
C CYS A 43 4.24 -0.06 -26.11
N LYS A 44 3.27 -0.72 -25.51
CA LYS A 44 1.93 -0.17 -25.27
C LYS A 44 1.72 0.07 -23.79
N LYS A 45 0.90 1.05 -23.46
CA LYS A 45 0.45 1.31 -22.10
C LYS A 45 -1.05 1.53 -22.03
N ARG A 46 -1.60 1.32 -20.84
CA ARG A 46 -2.89 1.86 -20.43
C ARG A 46 -2.88 2.19 -18.94
N ARG A 47 -3.74 3.11 -18.54
CA ARG A 47 -3.99 3.45 -17.14
C ARG A 47 -5.30 2.83 -16.65
N GLN A 48 -5.30 2.41 -15.39
CA GLN A 48 -6.47 2.00 -14.62
C GLN A 48 -6.67 3.00 -13.48
N LEU A 49 -7.90 3.49 -13.30
CA LEU A 49 -8.31 4.27 -12.14
C LEU A 49 -9.40 3.51 -11.41
N ILE A 50 -9.13 3.18 -10.14
CA ILE A 50 -10.02 2.39 -9.31
C ILE A 50 -10.30 3.19 -8.04
N PHE A 51 -11.56 3.49 -7.78
CA PHE A 51 -11.98 4.22 -6.60
C PHE A 51 -12.93 3.39 -5.74
N VAL A 52 -12.81 3.55 -4.43
CA VAL A 52 -13.74 2.99 -3.46
C VAL A 52 -14.37 4.13 -2.67
N SER A 53 -15.68 4.23 -2.70
CA SER A 53 -16.46 5.11 -1.85
C SER A 53 -17.20 4.34 -0.77
N GLN A 54 -17.64 5.04 0.28
CA GLN A 54 -18.43 4.49 1.36
C GLN A 54 -19.65 5.38 1.58
N VAL A 55 -20.80 4.76 1.81
CA VAL A 55 -22.02 5.48 2.18
C VAL A 55 -22.07 5.59 3.70
N LEU A 56 -22.02 6.82 4.20
CA LEU A 56 -22.06 7.16 5.62
C LEU A 56 -23.50 7.36 6.09
N ASP A 57 -23.82 6.79 7.24
CA ASP A 57 -25.11 6.99 7.89
C ASP A 57 -25.16 8.33 8.63
N PRO A 58 -26.32 9.02 8.66
CA PRO A 58 -26.48 10.36 9.24
C PRO A 58 -26.17 10.50 10.74
N THR A 59 -25.95 9.40 11.46
CA THR A 59 -25.98 9.37 12.94
C THR A 59 -24.65 9.01 13.60
N GLU A 60 -23.60 8.70 12.83
CA GLU A 60 -22.31 8.29 13.42
C GLU A 60 -21.37 9.47 13.76
N GLU A 61 -21.71 10.72 13.45
CA GLU A 61 -21.04 11.89 14.02
C GLU A 61 -21.73 12.38 15.29
N SER A 62 -21.56 11.65 16.40
CA SER A 62 -21.80 12.21 17.74
C SER A 62 -20.51 12.80 18.29
N THR A 63 -20.31 14.08 18.02
CA THR A 63 -19.79 14.95 19.09
C THR A 63 -20.90 15.05 20.13
N GLU A 64 -20.53 14.85 21.40
CA GLU A 64 -21.42 15.03 22.54
C GLU A 64 -22.14 16.39 22.42
N ASP A 65 -23.46 16.40 22.68
CA ASP A 65 -24.35 17.58 22.84
C ASP A 65 -25.15 18.16 21.65
N LYS A 66 -25.54 17.38 20.63
CA LYS A 66 -26.69 17.77 19.78
C LYS A 66 -27.72 16.65 19.57
N LYS A 67 -28.97 16.94 19.95
CA LYS A 67 -30.14 16.09 19.68
C LYS A 67 -30.22 15.78 18.17
N PRO A 68 -30.54 14.54 17.77
CA PRO A 68 -30.67 14.17 16.36
C PRO A 68 -31.85 14.89 15.72
N THR A 69 -31.58 15.73 14.72
CA THR A 69 -32.57 16.23 13.77
C THR A 69 -32.82 15.16 12.70
N PRO A 70 -34.08 14.76 12.43
CA PRO A 70 -34.39 13.63 11.56
C PRO A 70 -34.51 14.09 10.10
N THR A 71 -33.41 14.37 9.39
CA THR A 71 -33.49 14.64 7.92
C THR A 71 -32.18 14.69 7.14
N THR A 72 -31.00 14.42 7.70
CA THR A 72 -29.78 14.44 6.87
C THR A 72 -29.74 13.19 5.98
N PRO A 73 -29.68 13.30 4.64
CA PRO A 73 -29.55 12.14 3.75
C PRO A 73 -28.20 11.45 3.96
N SER A 74 -28.12 10.15 3.69
CA SER A 74 -26.85 9.44 3.67
C SER A 74 -25.87 10.12 2.71
N GLN A 75 -24.61 10.19 3.13
CA GLN A 75 -23.57 10.90 2.38
C GLN A 75 -22.56 9.90 1.84
N GLU A 76 -22.31 9.94 0.54
CA GLU A 76 -21.26 9.15 -0.08
C GLU A 76 -19.95 9.94 -0.09
N VAL A 77 -18.86 9.28 0.31
CA VAL A 77 -17.52 9.86 0.28
C VAL A 77 -16.53 8.86 -0.33
N TYR A 78 -15.67 9.33 -1.23
CA TYR A 78 -14.50 8.54 -1.63
C TYR A 78 -13.55 8.36 -0.46
N ILE A 79 -13.18 7.10 -0.19
CA ILE A 79 -12.29 6.72 0.91
C ILE A 79 -10.91 6.28 0.42
N LEU A 80 -10.83 5.80 -0.82
CA LEU A 80 -9.62 5.20 -1.39
C LEU A 80 -9.59 5.37 -2.91
N GLY A 81 -8.41 5.62 -3.46
CA GLY A 81 -8.15 5.65 -4.89
C GLY A 81 -6.86 4.90 -5.21
N LEU A 82 -6.86 4.18 -6.33
CA LEU A 82 -5.73 3.42 -6.85
C LEU A 82 -5.57 3.75 -8.33
N SER A 83 -4.38 4.21 -8.72
CA SER A 83 -3.98 4.35 -10.11
C SER A 83 -2.89 3.34 -10.44
N VAL A 84 -3.07 2.63 -11.55
CA VAL A 84 -2.13 1.62 -12.03
C VAL A 84 -1.82 1.87 -13.50
N LEU A 85 -0.55 1.74 -13.87
CA LEU A 85 -0.09 1.74 -15.25
C LEU A 85 0.27 0.32 -15.64
N GLU A 86 -0.31 -0.15 -16.74
CA GLU A 86 -0.01 -1.47 -17.30
C GLU A 86 0.70 -1.29 -18.63
N TYR A 87 1.73 -2.09 -18.87
CA TYR A 87 2.57 -2.05 -20.05
C TYR A 87 2.67 -3.42 -20.69
N GLU A 88 2.68 -3.43 -22.02
CA GLU A 88 3.04 -4.59 -22.82
C GLU A 88 4.25 -4.22 -23.66
N THR A 89 5.36 -4.92 -23.42
CA THR A 89 6.60 -4.71 -24.16
C THR A 89 6.91 -5.99 -24.93
N ALA A 90 6.95 -5.89 -26.27
CA ALA A 90 7.47 -6.97 -27.10
C ALA A 90 9.01 -6.92 -27.10
N ARG A 91 9.66 -8.03 -26.72
CA ARG A 91 11.12 -8.18 -26.77
C ARG A 91 11.51 -9.38 -27.63
N GLY A 92 12.51 -9.19 -28.50
CA GLY A 92 13.01 -10.24 -29.40
C GLY A 92 12.88 -9.86 -30.88
N ALA A 93 13.31 -10.75 -31.78
CA ALA A 93 13.09 -10.59 -33.21
C ALA A 93 11.59 -10.74 -33.55
N GLU A 94 11.10 -10.08 -34.60
CA GLU A 94 9.66 -9.97 -34.91
C GLU A 94 8.92 -11.32 -34.99
N GLU A 95 9.60 -12.41 -35.39
CA GLU A 95 8.99 -13.75 -35.53
C GLU A 95 8.83 -14.51 -34.20
N ASP A 96 9.60 -14.17 -33.15
CA ASP A 96 9.63 -14.85 -31.83
C ASP A 96 9.45 -13.87 -30.65
N ALA A 97 8.89 -12.68 -30.90
CA ALA A 97 8.82 -11.62 -29.91
C ALA A 97 7.97 -12.04 -28.70
N LYS A 98 8.62 -12.20 -27.55
CA LYS A 98 7.94 -12.47 -26.28
C LYS A 98 7.35 -11.17 -25.75
N VAL A 99 6.04 -11.17 -25.48
CA VAL A 99 5.37 -10.06 -24.82
C VAL A 99 5.57 -10.20 -23.31
N ILE A 100 6.11 -9.15 -22.70
CA ILE A 100 6.28 -9.05 -21.25
C ILE A 100 5.25 -8.07 -20.72
N LYS A 101 4.43 -8.54 -19.78
CA LYS A 101 3.48 -7.69 -19.04
C LYS A 101 4.16 -7.07 -17.83
N THR A 102 4.19 -5.73 -17.79
CA THR A 102 4.69 -4.98 -16.63
C THR A 102 3.58 -4.14 -16.04
N ILE A 103 3.38 -4.23 -14.73
CA ILE A 103 2.36 -3.51 -13.97
C ILE A 103 3.08 -2.59 -13.00
N TYR A 104 2.73 -1.33 -12.98
CA TYR A 104 3.27 -0.35 -12.05
C TYR A 104 2.14 0.28 -11.25
N ILE A 105 2.13 0.03 -9.94
CA ILE A 105 1.22 0.72 -9.03
C ILE A 105 1.73 2.15 -8.89
N ASP A 106 1.11 3.07 -9.65
CA ASP A 106 1.50 4.48 -9.73
C ASP A 106 1.15 5.21 -8.42
N LYS A 107 -0.12 5.14 -8.02
CA LYS A 107 -0.61 5.89 -6.86
C LYS A 107 -1.61 5.05 -6.07
N LEU A 108 -1.51 5.09 -4.75
CA LEU A 108 -2.54 4.62 -3.83
C LEU A 108 -2.70 5.68 -2.74
N ASP A 109 -3.90 6.19 -2.58
CA ASP A 109 -4.18 7.24 -1.60
C ASP A 109 -5.51 7.01 -0.91
N SER A 110 -5.64 7.57 0.29
CA SER A 110 -6.90 7.62 1.04
C SER A 110 -7.26 9.06 1.34
N SER A 111 -8.54 9.40 1.33
CA SER A 111 -9.01 10.75 1.68
C SER A 111 -8.98 11.03 3.18
N GLY A 112 -8.93 9.97 4.00
CA GLY A 112 -9.05 10.06 5.46
C GLY A 112 -10.48 10.20 5.96
N TYR A 113 -11.47 10.15 5.06
CA TYR A 113 -12.88 10.00 5.42
C TYR A 113 -13.27 8.52 5.42
N GLY A 114 -14.46 8.23 5.94
CA GLY A 114 -14.97 6.88 6.11
C GLY A 114 -15.10 6.48 7.58
N ALA A 115 -15.99 5.52 7.82
CA ALA A 115 -16.19 4.85 9.09
C ALA A 115 -15.44 3.52 9.08
N PHE A 116 -14.37 3.45 9.87
CA PHE A 116 -13.55 2.25 10.05
C PHE A 116 -13.50 1.86 11.53
N PRO A 117 -13.44 0.56 11.85
CA PRO A 117 -13.27 0.11 13.23
C PRO A 117 -12.01 0.70 13.88
N ALA A 118 -12.10 1.05 15.15
CA ALA A 118 -10.96 1.60 15.90
C ALA A 118 -9.77 0.63 15.90
N ARG A 119 -8.55 1.17 15.71
CA ARG A 119 -7.30 0.39 15.80
C ARG A 119 -7.21 -0.29 17.16
N GLY A 120 -7.34 -1.61 17.18
CA GLY A 120 -7.20 -2.45 18.38
C GLY A 120 -8.50 -2.91 19.06
N SER A 121 -9.69 -2.47 18.63
CA SER A 121 -10.94 -2.94 19.27
C SER A 121 -11.41 -4.30 18.78
N VAL A 122 -10.87 -4.79 17.67
CA VAL A 122 -11.21 -6.11 17.14
C VAL A 122 -9.93 -6.78 16.68
N ALA A 123 -9.57 -7.91 17.29
CA ALA A 123 -8.68 -8.88 16.65
C ALA A 123 -9.50 -9.53 15.52
N VAL A 124 -9.66 -8.85 14.39
CA VAL A 124 -10.57 -9.28 13.34
C VAL A 124 -9.90 -10.40 12.56
N ASN A 125 -10.24 -11.66 12.87
CA ASN A 125 -10.11 -12.88 12.05
C ASN A 125 -9.30 -12.77 10.73
N GLY A 126 -8.02 -12.39 10.77
CA GLY A 126 -7.19 -12.21 9.58
C GLY A 126 -7.72 -11.23 8.52
N ARG A 127 -8.70 -10.37 8.81
CA ARG A 127 -9.29 -9.45 7.81
C ARG A 127 -8.34 -8.31 7.46
N MET A 128 -8.36 -7.91 6.19
CA MET A 128 -7.52 -6.86 5.63
C MET A 128 -8.22 -5.50 5.72
N SER A 129 -7.45 -4.41 5.82
CA SER A 129 -8.03 -3.07 5.61
C SER A 129 -8.56 -2.95 4.18
N VAL A 130 -9.52 -2.04 3.93
CA VAL A 130 -10.06 -1.80 2.58
C VAL A 130 -8.94 -1.56 1.55
N ALA A 131 -7.93 -0.76 1.89
CA ALA A 131 -6.76 -0.54 1.03
C ALA A 131 -5.98 -1.83 0.72
N ARG A 132 -5.70 -2.66 1.73
CA ARG A 132 -4.98 -3.92 1.52
C ARG A 132 -5.83 -4.93 0.73
N ALA A 133 -7.14 -4.97 1.00
CA ALA A 133 -8.08 -5.82 0.27
C ALA A 133 -8.16 -5.42 -1.21
N LEU A 134 -8.16 -4.12 -1.53
CA LEU A 134 -8.13 -3.64 -2.90
C LEU A 134 -6.86 -4.11 -3.64
N ILE A 135 -5.69 -3.93 -3.01
CA ILE A 135 -4.42 -4.43 -3.56
C ILE A 135 -4.45 -5.95 -3.74
N HIS A 136 -4.93 -6.69 -2.74
CA HIS A 136 -5.04 -8.15 -2.82
C HIS A 136 -5.94 -8.62 -3.96
N GLY A 137 -7.13 -8.02 -4.11
CA GLY A 137 -8.03 -8.32 -5.22
C GLY A 137 -7.40 -8.00 -6.57
N TYR A 138 -6.70 -6.87 -6.67
CA TYR A 138 -6.02 -6.48 -7.91
C TYR A 138 -4.88 -7.44 -8.27
N LEU A 139 -4.07 -7.85 -7.28
CA LEU A 139 -3.03 -8.87 -7.48
C LEU A 139 -3.60 -10.21 -7.96
N ARG A 140 -4.70 -10.68 -7.35
CA ARG A 140 -5.40 -11.91 -7.80
C ARG A 140 -5.91 -11.77 -9.23
N TYR A 141 -6.47 -10.60 -9.58
CA TYR A 141 -6.87 -10.31 -10.96
C TYR A 141 -5.68 -10.38 -11.92
N CYS A 142 -4.56 -9.72 -11.62
CA CYS A 142 -3.40 -9.71 -12.50
C CYS A 142 -2.83 -11.11 -12.70
N ALA A 143 -2.70 -11.91 -11.63
CA ALA A 143 -2.24 -13.28 -11.72
C ALA A 143 -3.19 -14.14 -12.56
N ASN A 144 -4.50 -14.02 -12.36
CA ASN A 144 -5.46 -14.83 -13.10
C ASN A 144 -5.62 -14.41 -14.57
N GLU A 145 -5.66 -13.11 -14.85
CA GLU A 145 -5.89 -12.59 -16.20
C GLU A 145 -4.64 -12.72 -17.05
N TYR A 146 -3.51 -12.22 -16.57
CA TYR A 146 -2.34 -12.03 -17.41
C TYR A 146 -1.45 -13.26 -17.51
N LEU A 147 -1.42 -14.15 -16.50
CA LEU A 147 -0.65 -15.39 -16.62
C LEU A 147 -1.34 -16.46 -17.50
N ARG A 148 -2.55 -16.21 -17.99
CA ARG A 148 -3.18 -17.03 -19.05
C ARG A 148 -2.52 -16.77 -20.40
N THR A 149 -2.16 -15.53 -20.68
CA THR A 149 -1.64 -15.07 -21.98
C THR A 149 -0.14 -14.74 -21.95
N ASN A 150 0.46 -14.62 -20.77
CA ASN A 150 1.87 -14.32 -20.58
C ASN A 150 2.53 -15.42 -19.73
N GLU A 151 3.77 -15.76 -20.07
CA GLU A 151 4.57 -16.69 -19.26
C GLU A 151 4.95 -16.09 -17.90
N GLU A 152 5.18 -14.78 -17.88
CA GLU A 152 5.59 -14.02 -16.71
C GLU A 152 5.01 -12.61 -16.71
N ILE A 153 4.76 -12.11 -15.51
CA ILE A 153 4.36 -10.73 -15.26
C ILE A 153 5.24 -10.12 -14.15
N PHE A 154 5.53 -8.84 -14.28
CA PHE A 154 6.28 -8.08 -13.28
C PHE A 154 5.41 -6.98 -12.70
N LEU A 155 5.27 -6.94 -11.39
CA LEU A 155 4.60 -5.84 -10.69
C LEU A 155 5.64 -5.02 -9.92
N HIS A 156 5.61 -3.71 -10.13
CA HIS A 156 6.52 -2.74 -9.54
C HIS A 156 5.79 -1.75 -8.64
N VAL A 157 6.42 -1.41 -7.52
CA VAL A 157 5.96 -0.35 -6.62
C VAL A 157 7.16 0.49 -6.17
N PHE A 158 7.02 1.82 -6.27
CA PHE A 158 7.89 2.79 -5.63
C PHE A 158 7.18 3.41 -4.42
N ALA A 159 7.57 2.97 -3.23
CA ALA A 159 6.99 3.38 -1.97
C ALA A 159 7.75 4.57 -1.38
N ARG A 160 7.19 5.77 -1.51
CA ARG A 160 7.69 7.01 -0.88
C ARG A 160 6.57 7.62 -0.07
N SER A 161 6.82 8.17 1.12
CA SER A 161 5.76 8.88 1.84
C SER A 161 5.54 10.26 1.22
N GLN A 162 4.26 10.62 1.04
CA GLN A 162 3.81 11.95 0.71
C GLN A 162 2.52 12.25 1.48
N PRO A 163 2.22 13.52 1.78
CA PRO A 163 0.96 13.89 2.46
C PRO A 163 -0.30 13.49 1.69
N GLN A 164 -0.23 13.53 0.36
CA GLN A 164 -1.32 13.17 -0.56
C GLN A 164 -0.79 12.83 -1.96
N TYR A 165 -1.59 12.09 -2.72
CA TYR A 165 -1.33 11.69 -4.11
C TYR A 165 -2.54 11.95 -5.02
N LEU A 166 -3.68 11.29 -4.77
CA LEU A 166 -4.87 11.35 -5.63
C LEU A 166 -5.93 12.29 -5.07
N PHE A 167 -6.00 12.43 -3.74
CA PHE A 167 -7.02 13.25 -3.10
C PHE A 167 -6.41 14.59 -2.71
N ALA A 168 -6.55 15.58 -3.59
CA ALA A 168 -6.02 16.92 -3.37
C ALA A 168 -6.56 17.54 -2.07
N GLU A 169 -5.66 18.22 -1.36
CA GLU A 169 -5.88 18.86 -0.07
C GLU A 169 -6.32 17.93 1.08
N SER A 170 -6.40 16.62 0.87
CA SER A 170 -6.75 15.65 1.91
C SER A 170 -5.76 15.60 3.08
N ALA A 171 -4.53 16.09 2.91
CA ALA A 171 -3.58 16.24 4.01
C ALA A 171 -4.04 17.23 5.09
N LYS A 172 -4.98 18.13 4.77
CA LYS A 172 -5.62 19.05 5.75
C LYS A 172 -6.61 18.34 6.67
N ASN A 173 -7.10 17.16 6.28
CA ASN A 173 -8.01 16.37 7.10
C ASN A 173 -7.24 15.73 8.28
N PRO A 174 -7.51 16.11 9.54
CA PRO A 174 -6.80 15.56 10.70
C PRO A 174 -7.10 14.08 10.95
N LYS A 175 -8.17 13.54 10.36
CA LYS A 175 -8.51 12.10 10.42
C LYS A 175 -7.66 11.27 9.44
N LYS A 176 -6.98 11.90 8.46
CA LYS A 176 -6.11 11.20 7.50
C LYS A 176 -4.83 10.75 8.20
N ASN A 177 -4.61 9.44 8.25
CA ASN A 177 -3.38 8.87 8.79
C ASN A 177 -2.32 8.73 7.70
N ILE A 178 -1.42 9.70 7.61
CA ILE A 178 -0.26 9.67 6.72
C ILE A 178 0.82 8.78 7.34
N LEU A 179 1.21 7.71 6.65
CA LEU A 179 2.30 6.83 7.09
C LEU A 179 3.64 7.49 6.80
N ASN A 180 4.58 7.46 7.74
CA ASN A 180 5.95 7.87 7.44
C ASN A 180 6.65 6.85 6.50
N ASP A 181 7.82 7.20 5.98
CA ASP A 181 8.56 6.36 5.02
C ASP A 181 8.72 4.91 5.48
N GLN A 182 9.14 4.70 6.74
CA GLN A 182 9.37 3.36 7.28
C GLN A 182 8.06 2.59 7.43
N GLU A 183 7.01 3.23 7.94
CA GLU A 183 5.68 2.61 8.08
C GLU A 183 5.09 2.23 6.72
N LEU A 184 5.27 3.09 5.72
CA LEU A 184 4.77 2.86 4.36
C LEU A 184 5.51 1.72 3.66
N ILE A 185 6.84 1.64 3.79
CA ILE A 185 7.64 0.52 3.28
C ILE A 185 7.15 -0.80 3.90
N GLN A 186 6.96 -0.83 5.22
CA GLN A 186 6.45 -2.03 5.90
C GLN A 186 4.99 -2.33 5.57
N TRP A 187 4.18 -1.30 5.30
CA TRP A 187 2.82 -1.48 4.83
C TRP A 187 2.80 -2.13 3.44
N TRP A 188 3.57 -1.62 2.48
CA TRP A 188 3.65 -2.20 1.13
C TRP A 188 4.17 -3.63 1.15
N LYS A 189 5.24 -3.90 1.91
CA LYS A 189 5.76 -5.27 2.05
C LYS A 189 4.65 -6.23 2.52
N ARG A 190 3.87 -5.86 3.54
CA ARG A 190 2.74 -6.66 4.05
C ARG A 190 1.54 -6.73 3.09
N SER A 191 1.28 -5.68 2.32
CA SER A 191 0.20 -5.63 1.33
C SER A 191 0.49 -6.47 0.09
N LEU A 192 1.75 -6.55 -0.32
CA LEU A 192 2.17 -7.39 -1.45
C LEU A 192 2.33 -8.85 -1.03
N HIS A 193 2.69 -9.10 0.22
CA HIS A 193 2.86 -10.44 0.76
C HIS A 193 1.54 -11.19 0.99
N SER A 194 0.39 -10.52 0.94
CA SER A 194 -0.91 -11.18 1.10
C SER A 194 -1.36 -12.02 -0.10
N LEU A 195 -0.61 -12.04 -1.20
CA LEU A 195 -0.88 -12.92 -2.32
C LEU A 195 -0.56 -14.38 -1.93
N SER A 196 -1.57 -15.10 -1.43
CA SER A 196 -1.41 -16.53 -1.12
C SER A 196 -1.35 -17.34 -2.42
N THR A 197 -0.32 -18.18 -2.60
CA THR A 197 -0.27 -19.12 -3.74
C THR A 197 -1.26 -20.27 -3.60
N SER A 198 -1.84 -20.47 -2.41
CA SER A 198 -2.93 -21.43 -2.24
C SER A 198 -4.15 -21.09 -3.11
N ASP A 199 -4.31 -19.82 -3.46
CA ASP A 199 -5.42 -19.34 -4.29
C ASP A 199 -5.06 -19.39 -5.79
N LEU A 200 -3.83 -19.79 -6.13
CA LEU A 200 -3.23 -19.74 -7.46
C LEU A 200 -2.40 -21.01 -7.71
N ASP A 201 -3.09 -22.15 -7.89
CA ASP A 201 -2.54 -23.53 -7.92
C ASP A 201 -1.28 -23.76 -8.77
N THR A 202 -1.00 -22.92 -9.78
CA THR A 202 0.14 -23.08 -10.70
C THR A 202 1.09 -21.88 -10.75
N THR A 203 0.88 -20.86 -9.93
CA THR A 203 1.65 -19.61 -9.99
C THR A 203 2.84 -19.64 -9.04
N GLN A 204 4.04 -19.47 -9.59
CA GLN A 204 5.23 -19.20 -8.81
C GLN A 204 5.36 -17.69 -8.61
N VAL A 205 5.65 -17.28 -7.38
CA VAL A 205 5.83 -15.87 -7.01
C VAL A 205 7.20 -15.69 -6.38
N GLN A 206 7.95 -14.69 -6.81
CA GLN A 206 9.19 -14.26 -6.18
C GLN A 206 9.11 -12.76 -5.90
N GLY A 207 9.20 -12.40 -4.62
CA GLY A 207 9.27 -11.00 -4.19
C GLY A 207 10.71 -10.52 -4.08
N TYR A 208 10.97 -9.33 -4.58
CA TYR A 208 12.20 -8.57 -4.36
C TYR A 208 11.85 -7.24 -3.70
N TRP A 209 12.69 -6.79 -2.78
CA TRP A 209 12.54 -5.47 -2.19
C TRP A 209 13.88 -4.86 -1.83
N TYR A 210 13.97 -3.54 -1.99
CA TYR A 210 15.19 -2.79 -1.72
C TYR A 210 14.85 -1.42 -1.15
N VAL A 211 15.61 -1.00 -0.14
CA VAL A 211 15.54 0.36 0.42
C VAL A 211 16.93 0.97 0.23
N PRO A 212 17.12 1.91 -0.71
CA PRO A 212 18.44 2.46 -0.96
C PRO A 212 19.00 3.17 0.27
N GLY A 213 20.29 3.00 0.51
CA GLY A 213 20.99 3.58 1.66
C GLY A 213 20.68 2.91 3.01
N ALA A 214 19.89 1.82 3.02
CA ALA A 214 19.63 1.05 4.23
C ALA A 214 20.46 -0.24 4.29
N ASP A 215 20.98 -0.54 5.48
CA ASP A 215 21.71 -1.78 5.72
C ASP A 215 20.74 -2.96 5.88
N ASP A 216 20.99 -3.99 5.09
CA ASP A 216 20.27 -5.26 4.99
C ASP A 216 19.97 -5.90 6.38
N MET A 217 20.91 -5.82 7.31
CA MET A 217 20.81 -6.41 8.66
C MET A 217 19.75 -5.73 9.56
N SER A 218 19.56 -4.41 9.42
CA SER A 218 18.68 -3.63 10.31
C SER A 218 17.19 -3.85 10.01
N LEU A 219 16.88 -4.10 8.74
CA LEU A 219 15.52 -4.28 8.23
C LEU A 219 15.11 -5.76 8.18
N LYS A 220 16.05 -6.70 7.99
CA LYS A 220 15.81 -8.15 8.14
C LYS A 220 15.40 -8.57 9.55
N ALA A 221 15.86 -7.88 10.59
CA ALA A 221 15.45 -8.19 11.97
C ALA A 221 13.94 -7.99 12.21
N SER A 222 13.29 -7.10 11.45
CA SER A 222 11.84 -6.86 11.52
C SER A 222 10.97 -7.92 10.82
N THR A 223 11.58 -8.93 10.20
CA THR A 223 10.88 -9.92 9.34
C THR A 223 10.89 -11.34 9.94
N ALA A 224 11.33 -11.50 11.19
CA ALA A 224 11.44 -12.80 11.87
C ALA A 224 10.09 -13.44 12.27
N THR A 225 8.97 -12.80 11.92
CA THR A 225 7.61 -13.35 12.06
C THR A 225 6.93 -13.43 10.70
N GLU A 226 7.64 -13.87 9.66
CA GLU A 226 7.01 -14.27 8.42
C GLU A 226 6.28 -15.61 8.70
N ASP A 227 4.96 -15.51 8.83
CA ASP A 227 4.03 -16.64 8.90
C ASP A 227 4.24 -17.60 7.72
N LYS A 228 3.65 -18.79 7.76
CA LYS A 228 3.63 -19.79 6.67
C LYS A 228 2.97 -19.25 5.39
N THR A 229 3.62 -18.31 4.73
CA THR A 229 3.20 -17.72 3.47
C THR A 229 3.87 -18.43 2.30
N SER A 230 3.36 -18.12 1.12
CA SER A 230 3.59 -18.83 -0.13
C SER A 230 4.90 -18.54 -0.84
N PHE A 231 5.54 -17.40 -0.57
CA PHE A 231 6.81 -17.01 -1.18
C PHE A 231 7.70 -16.20 -0.24
N SER A 232 9.01 -16.24 -0.48
CA SER A 232 10.01 -15.50 0.31
C SER A 232 10.41 -14.20 -0.35
N TRP A 233 10.69 -13.17 0.47
CA TRP A 233 11.25 -11.91 0.01
C TRP A 233 12.77 -12.01 -0.13
N LYS A 234 13.30 -11.66 -1.30
CA LYS A 234 14.73 -11.44 -1.53
C LYS A 234 15.06 -9.96 -1.38
N TRP A 235 16.09 -9.66 -0.58
CA TRP A 235 16.63 -8.30 -0.52
C TRP A 235 17.38 -7.98 -1.82
N GLY A 236 17.13 -6.80 -2.40
CA GLY A 236 17.70 -6.34 -3.66
C GLY A 236 16.67 -6.28 -4.79
N TRP A 237 17.11 -6.64 -5.99
CA TRP A 237 16.36 -6.47 -7.24
C TRP A 237 16.48 -7.73 -8.13
N PRO A 238 15.60 -7.90 -9.14
CA PRO A 238 15.64 -9.06 -10.03
C PRO A 238 16.70 -8.98 -11.14
N TYR A 239 17.36 -7.84 -11.30
CA TYR A 239 18.30 -7.58 -12.41
C TYR A 239 19.72 -8.10 -12.12
N ASN A 240 20.47 -8.47 -13.16
CA ASN A 240 21.87 -8.83 -13.00
C ASN A 240 22.72 -7.57 -12.79
N ASN A 241 23.53 -7.57 -11.74
CA ASN A 241 24.38 -6.45 -11.34
C ASN A 241 25.34 -5.94 -12.43
N LYS A 242 25.72 -6.80 -13.38
CA LYS A 242 26.67 -6.47 -14.45
C LYS A 242 26.02 -5.93 -15.71
N ASP A 243 24.70 -6.05 -15.85
CA ASP A 243 23.99 -5.55 -17.01
C ASP A 243 23.98 -4.01 -16.99
N LYS A 244 23.81 -3.41 -18.16
CA LYS A 244 23.62 -1.95 -18.27
C LYS A 244 22.26 -1.57 -17.68
N ALA A 245 22.26 -0.65 -16.72
CA ALA A 245 21.07 -0.29 -15.96
C ALA A 245 19.91 0.15 -16.86
N LEU A 246 20.18 1.02 -17.83
CA LEU A 246 19.16 1.56 -18.75
C LEU A 246 18.48 0.49 -19.63
N HIS A 247 19.15 -0.64 -19.88
CA HIS A 247 18.63 -1.71 -20.74
C HIS A 247 17.63 -2.62 -19.99
N VAL A 248 17.76 -2.72 -18.66
CA VAL A 248 17.03 -3.71 -17.85
C VAL A 248 16.13 -3.10 -16.78
N ILE A 249 16.38 -1.87 -16.35
CA ILE A 249 15.56 -1.18 -15.34
C ILE A 249 14.42 -0.43 -16.03
N PRO A 250 13.15 -0.75 -15.73
CA PRO A 250 11.99 -0.11 -16.35
C PRO A 250 11.83 1.34 -15.89
N GLN A 251 11.40 2.19 -16.82
CA GLN A 251 11.29 3.63 -16.68
C GLN A 251 9.82 4.05 -16.51
N PHE A 252 9.37 4.21 -15.26
CA PHE A 252 8.00 4.65 -14.93
C PHE A 252 7.88 6.16 -14.74
N PRO A 253 6.69 6.76 -14.99
CA PRO A 253 6.41 8.15 -14.62
C PRO A 253 6.59 8.39 -13.13
N ASP A 254 7.09 9.57 -12.76
CA ASP A 254 7.27 10.03 -11.38
C ASP A 254 8.08 9.10 -10.44
N ASP A 255 8.80 8.12 -10.97
CA ASP A 255 9.65 7.19 -10.24
C ASP A 255 11.10 7.71 -10.10
N ALA A 256 11.71 7.50 -8.92
CA ALA A 256 13.08 7.94 -8.65
C ALA A 256 14.13 7.25 -9.53
N LYS A 257 13.92 5.98 -9.93
CA LYS A 257 14.78 5.28 -10.89
C LYS A 257 14.75 5.97 -12.24
N SER A 258 13.58 6.39 -12.69
CA SER A 258 13.45 7.07 -13.99
C SER A 258 14.11 8.44 -13.99
N ARG A 259 13.92 9.20 -12.90
CA ARG A 259 14.61 10.49 -12.72
C ARG A 259 16.13 10.34 -12.65
N LEU A 260 16.66 9.28 -12.04
CA LEU A 260 18.09 8.99 -12.05
C LEU A 260 18.57 8.62 -13.45
N SER A 261 17.81 7.79 -14.15
CA SER A 261 18.13 7.32 -15.52
C SER A 261 18.17 8.46 -16.54
N ALA A 262 17.38 9.52 -16.33
CA ALA A 262 17.36 10.70 -17.19
C ALA A 262 18.55 11.66 -16.97
N LYS A 263 19.43 11.39 -16.01
CA LYS A 263 20.65 12.19 -15.81
C LYS A 263 21.72 11.86 -16.84
N ASP A 264 22.62 12.81 -17.07
CA ASP A 264 23.78 12.61 -17.94
C ASP A 264 24.67 11.45 -17.48
N HIS A 265 25.36 10.82 -18.44
CA HIS A 265 26.35 9.75 -18.21
C HIS A 265 25.80 8.42 -17.64
N MET A 266 24.49 8.17 -17.71
CA MET A 266 23.89 6.90 -17.26
C MET A 266 23.99 5.74 -18.26
N GLU A 267 24.40 6.01 -19.51
CA GLU A 267 24.42 5.04 -20.63
C GLU A 267 25.27 3.78 -20.38
N ASN A 268 26.34 3.90 -19.60
CA ASN A 268 27.28 2.80 -19.33
C ASN A 268 27.31 2.38 -17.87
N VAL A 269 26.38 2.89 -17.05
CA VAL A 269 26.30 2.55 -15.63
C VAL A 269 25.74 1.14 -15.49
N SER A 270 26.43 0.31 -14.72
CA SER A 270 25.95 -1.04 -14.39
C SER A 270 24.77 -0.97 -13.42
N VAL A 271 23.94 -2.01 -13.39
CA VAL A 271 22.83 -2.12 -12.42
C VAL A 271 23.32 -1.90 -10.98
N TRP A 272 24.46 -2.48 -10.60
CA TRP A 272 25.01 -2.29 -9.26
C TRP A 272 25.32 -0.82 -8.96
N GLU A 273 26.10 -0.18 -9.83
CA GLU A 273 26.46 1.24 -9.69
C GLU A 273 25.22 2.15 -9.69
N PHE A 274 24.20 1.80 -10.49
CA PHE A 274 22.95 2.54 -10.54
C PHE A 274 22.25 2.57 -9.18
N PHE A 275 22.13 1.43 -8.49
CA PHE A 275 21.49 1.39 -7.17
C PHE A 275 22.35 2.04 -6.07
N GLU A 276 23.68 2.00 -6.20
CA GLU A 276 24.58 2.78 -5.35
C GLU A 276 24.34 4.29 -5.54
N LEU A 277 24.24 4.77 -6.78
CA LEU A 277 23.91 6.17 -7.07
C LEU A 277 22.50 6.55 -6.59
N LEU A 278 21.54 5.63 -6.69
CA LEU A 278 20.18 5.84 -6.19
C LEU A 278 20.16 6.06 -4.67
N SER A 279 21.04 5.38 -3.92
CA SER A 279 21.15 5.50 -2.47
C SER A 279 21.52 6.90 -1.97
N ILE A 280 22.24 7.68 -2.79
CA ILE A 280 22.64 9.06 -2.48
C ILE A 280 21.77 10.11 -3.19
N SER A 281 20.68 9.70 -3.84
CA SER A 281 19.74 10.61 -4.49
C SER A 281 18.93 11.44 -3.49
N GLU A 282 18.31 12.54 -3.93
CA GLU A 282 17.50 13.40 -3.04
C GLU A 282 16.26 12.70 -2.45
N GLU A 283 15.81 11.62 -3.10
CA GLU A 283 14.59 10.92 -2.71
C GLU A 283 14.82 9.73 -1.82
N CYS A 284 16.01 9.14 -1.90
CA CYS A 284 16.38 7.97 -1.11
C CYS A 284 17.51 8.26 -0.11
N GLY A 285 18.15 9.43 -0.22
CA GLY A 285 19.20 9.91 0.68
C GLY A 285 18.75 11.08 1.56
N SER A 286 19.71 11.67 2.28
CA SER A 286 19.51 12.88 3.11
C SER A 286 18.37 12.78 4.14
N GLY A 287 18.18 11.61 4.75
CA GLY A 287 17.18 11.37 5.79
C GLY A 287 15.78 11.01 5.30
N ARG A 288 15.54 11.00 3.99
CA ARG A 288 14.35 10.38 3.37
C ARG A 288 14.61 8.91 3.12
N ARG A 289 13.56 8.09 3.12
CA ARG A 289 13.65 6.67 2.77
C ARG A 289 12.55 6.32 1.77
N ALA A 290 12.90 5.54 0.76
CA ALA A 290 11.92 4.98 -0.17
C ALA A 290 12.17 3.49 -0.36
N GLY A 291 11.10 2.74 -0.61
CA GLY A 291 11.17 1.32 -0.89
C GLY A 291 10.86 1.02 -2.35
N PHE A 292 11.59 0.09 -2.93
CA PHE A 292 11.30 -0.48 -4.23
C PHE A 292 10.87 -1.92 -4.04
N PHE A 293 9.74 -2.28 -4.62
CA PHE A 293 9.22 -3.65 -4.59
C PHE A 293 9.04 -4.16 -6.00
N VAL A 294 9.41 -5.42 -6.21
CA VAL A 294 9.10 -6.15 -7.44
C VAL A 294 8.50 -7.50 -7.09
N LEU A 295 7.31 -7.79 -7.59
CA LEU A 295 6.78 -9.15 -7.61
C LEU A 295 6.94 -9.70 -9.02
N HIS A 296 7.73 -10.77 -9.14
CA HIS A 296 7.80 -11.58 -10.35
C HIS A 296 6.84 -12.75 -10.18
N MET A 297 5.88 -12.87 -11.08
CA MET A 297 4.94 -13.99 -11.09
C MET A 297 5.06 -14.73 -12.42
N SER A 298 5.09 -16.06 -12.38
CA SER A 298 5.19 -16.90 -13.57
C SER A 298 4.29 -18.13 -13.45
N SER A 299 3.69 -18.56 -14.55
CA SER A 299 2.88 -19.78 -14.58
C SER A 299 3.69 -20.99 -15.05
N GLY A 300 3.53 -22.12 -14.37
CA GLY A 300 4.12 -23.40 -14.80
C GLY A 300 3.39 -24.10 -15.96
N LYS A 301 2.23 -23.58 -16.41
CA LYS A 301 1.47 -24.11 -17.55
C LYS A 301 0.79 -22.97 -18.31
N SER A 302 1.00 -22.90 -19.62
CA SER A 302 0.25 -22.04 -20.53
C SER A 302 -1.16 -22.61 -20.70
N SER A 303 -2.19 -21.96 -20.17
CA SER A 303 -3.58 -22.25 -20.54
C SER A 303 -4.09 -21.16 -21.47
N SER A 304 -4.17 -21.48 -22.77
CA SER A 304 -4.81 -20.63 -23.75
C SER A 304 -6.31 -20.63 -23.48
N GLY A 305 -6.79 -19.56 -22.84
CA GLY A 305 -8.22 -19.29 -22.77
C GLY A 305 -8.50 -17.91 -23.34
N PRO A 306 -9.73 -17.66 -23.83
CA PRO A 306 -10.08 -16.36 -24.38
C PRO A 306 -9.84 -15.25 -23.35
N GLU A 307 -9.30 -14.13 -23.83
CA GLU A 307 -9.15 -12.89 -23.07
C GLU A 307 -10.55 -12.36 -22.77
N VAL A 308 -10.85 -12.07 -21.50
CA VAL A 308 -12.14 -11.47 -21.14
C VAL A 308 -11.95 -9.97 -21.16
N THR A 309 -11.95 -9.40 -22.37
CA THR A 309 -11.87 -7.95 -22.55
C THR A 309 -13.24 -7.34 -22.28
N LYS A 310 -13.38 -6.65 -21.14
CA LYS A 310 -14.41 -5.62 -21.01
C LYS A 310 -14.00 -4.41 -21.85
N GLU A 311 -14.99 -3.73 -22.42
CA GLU A 311 -14.71 -2.56 -23.26
C GLU A 311 -14.07 -1.45 -22.41
N PRO A 312 -12.93 -0.91 -22.87
CA PRO A 312 -12.30 0.24 -22.24
C PRO A 312 -13.18 1.49 -22.36
N MET A 313 -12.93 2.45 -21.49
CA MET A 313 -13.60 3.74 -21.53
C MET A 313 -13.05 4.58 -22.69
N ASP A 314 -13.92 5.40 -23.28
CA ASP A 314 -13.52 6.35 -24.32
C ASP A 314 -12.35 7.23 -23.84
N GLN A 315 -11.37 7.45 -24.72
CA GLN A 315 -10.12 8.11 -24.37
C GLN A 315 -10.31 9.57 -23.95
N GLU A 316 -11.23 10.31 -24.59
CA GLU A 316 -11.53 11.71 -24.24
C GLU A 316 -12.20 11.76 -22.87
N GLN A 317 -13.15 10.86 -22.62
CA GLN A 317 -13.82 10.75 -21.32
C GLN A 317 -12.85 10.33 -20.20
N PHE A 318 -11.90 9.42 -20.48
CA PHE A 318 -10.87 9.03 -19.52
C PHE A 318 -9.96 10.20 -19.17
N HIS A 319 -9.56 10.98 -20.17
CA HIS A 319 -8.77 12.17 -19.94
C HIS A 319 -9.56 13.23 -19.15
N GLU A 320 -10.86 13.42 -19.43
CA GLU A 320 -11.74 14.30 -18.66
C GLU A 320 -11.77 13.88 -17.18
N VAL A 321 -11.93 12.59 -16.88
CA VAL A 321 -11.90 12.08 -15.49
C VAL A 321 -10.55 12.32 -14.82
N GLU A 322 -9.44 12.03 -15.51
CA GLU A 322 -8.09 12.23 -14.97
C GLU A 322 -7.78 13.71 -14.71
N GLU A 323 -8.15 14.60 -15.63
CA GLU A 323 -7.98 16.04 -15.49
C GLU A 323 -8.82 16.58 -14.32
N GLN A 324 -10.09 16.21 -14.25
CA GLN A 324 -10.99 16.69 -13.20
C GLN A 324 -10.56 16.26 -11.80
N LEU A 325 -9.91 15.10 -11.67
CA LEU A 325 -9.38 14.62 -10.38
C LEU A 325 -8.42 15.64 -9.73
N TYR A 326 -7.65 16.40 -10.52
CA TYR A 326 -6.73 17.43 -10.02
C TYR A 326 -7.43 18.65 -9.41
N TYR A 327 -8.67 18.92 -9.81
CA TYR A 327 -9.44 20.09 -9.39
C TYR A 327 -10.46 19.78 -8.28
N LEU A 328 -10.52 18.54 -7.81
CA LEU A 328 -11.34 18.16 -6.67
C LEU A 328 -10.70 18.61 -5.35
N ASP A 329 -11.52 18.76 -4.31
CA ASP A 329 -11.08 19.16 -2.97
C ASP A 329 -11.55 18.14 -1.92
N PHE A 330 -10.61 17.68 -1.10
CA PHE A 330 -10.84 16.72 -0.02
C PHE A 330 -10.38 17.26 1.36
N SER A 331 -10.23 18.58 1.50
CA SER A 331 -9.74 19.25 2.70
C SER A 331 -10.67 19.16 3.91
N CYS A 332 -11.99 19.17 3.69
CA CYS A 332 -13.01 18.97 4.70
C CYS A 332 -14.14 18.04 4.19
N LEU A 333 -15.02 17.61 5.10
CA LEU A 333 -16.07 16.63 4.76
C LEU A 333 -17.04 17.16 3.69
N ASP A 334 -17.46 18.43 3.78
CA ASP A 334 -18.39 19.02 2.82
C ASP A 334 -17.78 19.07 1.40
N GLU A 335 -16.52 19.47 1.29
CA GLU A 335 -15.79 19.46 0.01
C GLU A 335 -15.60 18.04 -0.51
N CYS A 336 -15.28 17.08 0.36
CA CYS A 336 -15.17 15.67 -0.03
C CYS A 336 -16.50 15.13 -0.58
N VAL A 337 -17.64 15.45 0.03
CA VAL A 337 -18.97 15.03 -0.45
C VAL A 337 -19.28 15.68 -1.81
N GLN A 338 -18.98 16.97 -1.98
CA GLN A 338 -19.18 17.66 -3.26
C GLN A 338 -18.30 17.09 -4.36
N SER A 339 -17.01 16.89 -4.07
CA SER A 339 -16.04 16.27 -4.98
C SER A 339 -16.43 14.84 -5.34
N THR A 340 -16.95 14.07 -4.38
CA THR A 340 -17.46 12.71 -4.61
C THR A 340 -18.64 12.72 -5.59
N ARG A 341 -19.59 13.64 -5.43
CA ARG A 341 -20.72 13.79 -6.37
C ARG A 341 -20.24 14.15 -7.78
N LYS A 342 -19.38 15.16 -7.90
CA LYS A 342 -18.82 15.59 -9.21
C LYS A 342 -18.12 14.44 -9.92
N LEU A 343 -17.28 13.70 -9.20
CA LEU A 343 -16.54 12.57 -9.77
C LEU A 343 -17.48 11.40 -10.12
N ASN A 344 -18.51 11.12 -9.31
CA ASN A 344 -19.54 10.13 -9.64
C ASN A 344 -20.28 10.49 -10.93
N ASP A 345 -20.71 11.74 -11.08
CA ASP A 345 -21.41 12.20 -12.28
C ASP A 345 -20.55 12.01 -13.55
N LEU A 346 -19.25 12.32 -13.46
CA LEU A 346 -18.29 12.11 -14.55
C LEU A 346 -18.08 10.63 -14.86
N LEU A 347 -17.85 9.79 -13.84
CA LEU A 347 -17.65 8.36 -14.02
C LEU A 347 -18.88 7.67 -14.61
N ILE A 348 -20.09 8.06 -14.18
CA ILE A 348 -21.34 7.54 -14.72
C ILE A 348 -21.55 8.02 -16.17
N LYS A 349 -21.32 9.30 -16.46
CA LYS A 349 -21.37 9.85 -17.83
C LYS A 349 -20.41 9.11 -18.75
N ALA A 350 -19.22 8.77 -18.24
CA ALA A 350 -18.20 8.02 -18.95
C ALA A 350 -18.44 6.50 -18.96
N GLN A 351 -19.59 6.03 -18.45
CA GLN A 351 -19.95 4.61 -18.40
C GLN A 351 -18.91 3.74 -17.66
N ALA A 352 -18.20 4.33 -16.69
CA ALA A 352 -17.31 3.58 -15.83
C ALA A 352 -18.09 2.48 -15.09
N LEU A 353 -17.44 1.33 -14.94
CA LEU A 353 -18.01 0.20 -14.23
C LEU A 353 -18.17 0.57 -12.76
N HIS A 354 -19.37 0.38 -12.22
CA HIS A 354 -19.67 0.65 -10.82
C HIS A 354 -20.40 -0.54 -10.19
N VAL A 355 -20.01 -0.88 -8.96
CA VAL A 355 -20.54 -2.04 -8.22
C VAL A 355 -20.81 -1.65 -6.77
N ASP A 356 -22.03 -1.93 -6.31
CA ASP A 356 -22.38 -1.82 -4.88
C ASP A 356 -21.92 -3.08 -4.14
N ILE A 357 -21.18 -2.87 -3.04
CA ILE A 357 -20.56 -3.93 -2.26
C ILE A 357 -21.06 -3.84 -0.83
N VAL A 358 -21.70 -4.92 -0.37
CA VAL A 358 -22.09 -5.09 1.04
C VAL A 358 -21.02 -5.94 1.72
N PRO A 359 -20.21 -5.38 2.65
CA PRO A 359 -19.21 -6.17 3.35
C PRO A 359 -19.83 -7.29 4.18
N ASN A 360 -19.10 -8.41 4.29
CA ASN A 360 -19.48 -9.53 5.13
C ASN A 360 -19.52 -9.08 6.59
N LYS A 361 -20.56 -9.51 7.33
CA LYS A 361 -20.69 -9.20 8.77
C LYS A 361 -19.40 -9.54 9.52
N ILE A 362 -18.95 -8.63 10.37
CA ILE A 362 -17.80 -8.85 11.25
C ILE A 362 -18.34 -9.56 12.49
N GLU A 363 -18.07 -10.84 12.63
CA GLU A 363 -18.38 -11.57 13.86
C GLU A 363 -17.37 -11.18 14.95
N PRO A 364 -17.82 -10.77 16.15
CA PRO A 364 -16.93 -10.55 17.27
C PRO A 364 -16.27 -11.88 17.65
N LEU A 365 -14.98 -11.84 17.99
CA LEU A 365 -14.29 -13.00 18.54
C LEU A 365 -15.06 -13.50 19.78
N PRO A 366 -15.22 -14.82 19.96
CA PRO A 366 -15.76 -15.34 21.21
C PRO A 366 -14.87 -14.85 22.35
N GLU A 367 -15.48 -14.18 23.33
CA GLU A 367 -14.80 -13.87 24.59
C GLU A 367 -14.16 -15.17 25.08
N GLN A 368 -12.83 -15.21 25.14
CA GLN A 368 -12.16 -16.31 25.80
C GLN A 368 -12.60 -16.25 27.26
N SER A 369 -13.58 -17.09 27.61
CA SER A 369 -14.01 -17.28 28.98
C SER A 369 -12.75 -17.62 29.77
N SER A 370 -12.31 -16.69 30.63
CA SER A 370 -11.28 -16.97 31.60
C SER A 370 -11.79 -18.14 32.44
N SER A 371 -11.26 -19.33 32.20
CA SER A 371 -11.64 -20.51 32.97
C SER A 371 -11.15 -20.28 34.40
N LYS A 372 -12.03 -19.78 35.26
CA LYS A 372 -11.84 -19.87 36.71
C LYS A 372 -11.79 -21.36 37.03
N ARG A 373 -10.59 -21.90 37.22
CA ARG A 373 -10.38 -23.21 37.86
C ARG A 373 -11.09 -23.17 39.22
N LYS A 374 -12.22 -23.89 39.32
CA LYS A 374 -12.80 -24.28 40.59
C LYS A 374 -11.79 -25.19 41.29
N THR A 375 -11.19 -24.72 42.37
CA THR A 375 -10.56 -25.57 43.38
C THR A 375 -11.51 -25.60 44.58
N SER A 376 -11.93 -26.80 44.94
CA SER A 376 -12.79 -27.11 46.07
C SER A 376 -12.05 -26.88 47.39
N LEU A 377 -12.80 -26.36 48.35
CA LEU A 377 -12.44 -26.10 49.74
C LEU A 377 -12.00 -27.39 50.46
N ASP A 378 -10.91 -27.34 51.22
CA ASP A 378 -10.99 -27.68 52.65
C ASP A 378 -9.92 -26.97 53.50
N GLU A 379 -10.41 -26.45 54.62
CA GLU A 379 -9.81 -25.97 55.88
C GLU A 379 -8.53 -25.09 55.94
N SER A 380 -8.71 -23.96 56.63
CA SER A 380 -7.73 -22.91 56.95
C SER A 380 -6.93 -23.21 58.23
N PRO A 381 -5.86 -22.44 58.53
CA PRO A 381 -6.08 -21.38 59.54
C PRO A 381 -5.41 -20.02 59.24
N ASN A 382 -6.08 -19.01 59.80
CA ASN A 382 -5.82 -17.56 59.88
C ASN A 382 -4.36 -17.09 59.99
N VAL A 383 -4.03 -15.90 59.44
CA VAL A 383 -3.59 -14.71 60.22
C VAL A 383 -3.79 -13.39 59.42
N ASN A 384 -4.59 -12.50 60.03
CA ASN A 384 -4.69 -11.03 60.02
C ASN A 384 -4.18 -10.15 58.85
N VAL A 385 -5.15 -9.43 58.30
CA VAL A 385 -5.05 -8.21 57.48
C VAL A 385 -4.41 -7.07 58.27
N LEU A 386 -3.39 -6.43 57.68
CA LEU A 386 -3.04 -5.05 57.97
C LEU A 386 -3.05 -4.24 56.68
N SER A 387 -3.92 -3.25 56.65
CA SER A 387 -4.04 -2.23 55.61
C SER A 387 -2.76 -1.41 55.50
N SER A 388 -2.20 -1.31 54.29
CA SER A 388 -1.06 -0.42 54.02
C SER A 388 -1.50 0.80 53.23
N SER A 389 -2.05 1.78 53.94
CA SER A 389 -1.81 3.19 53.61
C SER A 389 -0.35 3.48 53.97
N LEU A 390 0.58 3.52 53.00
CA LEU A 390 1.95 3.94 53.26
C LEU A 390 2.55 4.77 52.11
N VAL A 391 2.64 6.05 52.45
CA VAL A 391 3.33 7.19 51.87
C VAL A 391 4.70 6.86 51.22
N ARG A 392 4.92 7.34 50.00
CA ARG A 392 6.22 7.37 49.30
C ARG A 392 7.25 8.22 50.08
N LYS A 393 8.37 7.61 50.51
CA LYS A 393 9.56 8.34 50.97
C LYS A 393 10.43 8.77 49.78
N LYS A 394 10.83 10.04 49.77
CA LYS A 394 11.78 10.65 48.80
C LYS A 394 13.21 10.14 49.02
N PRO A 395 14.05 10.06 47.97
CA PRO A 395 15.43 9.57 48.08
C PRO A 395 16.36 10.58 48.77
N LYS A 396 17.30 10.06 49.56
CA LYS A 396 18.34 10.82 50.28
C LYS A 396 19.49 11.19 49.35
N VAL A 397 19.82 12.47 49.31
CA VAL A 397 21.04 13.03 48.71
C VAL A 397 22.18 12.83 49.71
N ASN A 398 23.26 12.16 49.29
CA ASN A 398 24.49 12.06 50.09
C ASN A 398 25.31 13.34 49.93
N VAL A 399 25.29 14.17 50.97
CA VAL A 399 26.19 15.31 51.14
C VAL A 399 27.51 14.78 51.69
N LEU A 400 28.56 14.84 50.89
CA LEU A 400 29.95 14.64 51.35
C LEU A 400 30.32 15.82 52.27
N GLY A 401 30.58 15.51 53.53
CA GLY A 401 31.05 16.47 54.53
C GLY A 401 32.41 17.04 54.15
N GLY A 402 32.50 18.37 54.11
CA GLY A 402 33.75 19.09 53.92
C GLY A 402 34.64 19.00 55.16
N SER A 403 35.83 18.44 54.98
CA SER A 403 37.03 18.87 55.71
C SER A 403 38.27 18.34 55.01
N LEU A 404 38.71 19.00 53.93
CA LEU A 404 40.07 18.85 53.42
C LEU A 404 40.62 20.21 52.99
N ILE A 405 41.82 20.46 53.51
CA ILE A 405 42.51 21.73 53.67
C ILE A 405 43.19 22.16 52.36
N ARG A 406 43.02 23.44 51.99
CA ARG A 406 43.73 24.10 50.88
C ARG A 406 45.24 24.16 51.17
N LYS A 407 46.08 23.54 50.33
CA LYS A 407 47.51 23.88 50.22
C LYS A 407 47.73 24.79 49.00
N LYS A 408 48.42 25.91 49.25
CA LYS A 408 48.79 26.95 48.27
C LYS A 408 49.83 26.45 47.25
N PRO A 409 49.93 27.08 46.07
CA PRO A 409 50.90 26.71 45.04
C PRO A 409 52.29 27.21 45.41
N LYS A 410 53.33 26.47 45.00
CA LYS A 410 54.70 26.97 44.90
C LYS A 410 55.08 27.03 43.43
N THR A 411 55.33 28.24 42.98
CA THR A 411 56.23 28.56 41.86
C THR A 411 57.67 28.45 42.35
N ASP A 412 58.53 27.88 41.51
CA ASP A 412 59.81 28.47 41.10
C ASP A 412 59.95 28.25 39.59
#